data_AF-A0A951A3R4-F1
#
_entry.id   AF-A0A951A3R4-F1
#
_cell.length_a   1.000
_cell.length_b   1.000
_cell.length_c   1.000
_cell.angle_alpha   90.00
_cell.angle_beta   90.00
_cell.angle_gamma   90.00
#
_symmetry.space_group_name_H-M   'P 1'
#
loop_
_entity.id
_entity.type
_entity.pdbx_description
1 polymer ?
#
loop_
_entity_poly.entity_id
_entity_poly.type
_entity_poly.pdbx_seq_one_letter_code
_entity_poly.pdbx_strand_id
1 'polypeptide(L)'
;EVRELMAQLGFRTFDDMVGRVDRIDMAPAVNHWKAKGVDLSRLLYQEPPAPGVAIYHCETQDHHLDKALDNELIALAQAALDNKEPVRIEQPIRNVNRTVGAMLSGEVAKRYGHAGLPEDTIWARFTGNAGGSFGAFLARGIALELYGDANDYVGKGLSGGRLIVRQPKEATREPTENIIIGNTVLYGAIAGEAYFEGVAGERFAVRNSGAVAVVEGTGDHGCEYMTGGVVIVLGDTGRNFAAGMSGGIAYVWDPKGQFDKLCNKKEVALEPILPDQGEDDDDERPRQRAPSAVDNGMGDPLRFDAQRLRILIERHHLFTGSARARALLEDWDNTLRAFVKIVPQDYRRALLELRAERDSARMVAAE
;
A
#
# COMPACT_ATOMS: atom_id res chain seq x y z
N GLU A 1 -42.92 -3.49 -17.65
CA GLU A 1 -42.44 -2.12 -17.90
C GLU A 1 -41.44 -2.00 -19.06
N VAL A 2 -40.13 -2.22 -18.89
CA VAL A 2 -39.13 -1.95 -19.96
C VAL A 2 -39.44 -2.66 -21.28
N ARG A 3 -39.81 -3.95 -21.24
CA ARG A 3 -40.19 -4.72 -22.45
C ARG A 3 -41.46 -4.20 -23.13
N GLU A 4 -42.39 -3.62 -22.38
CA GLU A 4 -43.61 -3.02 -22.94
C GLU A 4 -43.28 -1.72 -23.66
N LEU A 5 -42.41 -0.89 -23.07
CA LEU A 5 -41.90 0.33 -23.72
C LEU A 5 -41.11 0.00 -24.99
N MET A 6 -40.26 -1.03 -24.95
CA MET A 6 -39.55 -1.54 -26.14
C MET A 6 -40.53 -1.89 -27.26
N ALA A 7 -41.58 -2.66 -26.94
CA ALA A 7 -42.58 -3.06 -27.91
C ALA A 7 -43.37 -1.87 -28.48
N GLN A 8 -43.73 -0.89 -27.64
CA GLN A 8 -44.39 0.35 -28.06
C GLN A 8 -43.53 1.19 -29.00
N LEU A 9 -42.22 1.23 -28.77
CA LEU A 9 -41.24 1.95 -29.60
C LEU A 9 -40.77 1.15 -30.83
N GLY A 10 -41.21 -0.11 -30.97
CA GLY A 10 -40.91 -0.98 -32.12
C GLY A 10 -39.56 -1.71 -32.03
N PHE A 11 -38.97 -1.81 -30.84
CA PHE A 11 -37.71 -2.50 -30.60
C PHE A 11 -37.90 -3.94 -30.14
N ARG A 12 -37.04 -4.85 -30.61
CA ARG A 12 -37.09 -6.28 -30.27
C ARG A 12 -36.09 -6.63 -29.19
N THR A 13 -34.91 -6.01 -29.24
CA THR A 13 -33.84 -6.21 -28.26
C THR A 13 -33.48 -4.88 -27.60
N PHE A 14 -32.83 -4.96 -26.43
CA PHE A 14 -32.39 -3.76 -25.72
C PHE A 14 -31.28 -3.04 -26.51
N ASP A 15 -30.42 -3.80 -27.18
CA ASP A 15 -29.34 -3.26 -28.02
C ASP A 15 -29.87 -2.40 -29.17
N ASP A 16 -31.03 -2.76 -29.75
CA ASP A 16 -31.68 -1.96 -30.79
C ASP A 16 -32.06 -0.54 -30.30
N MET A 17 -32.23 -0.34 -28.97
CA MET A 17 -32.55 0.94 -28.35
C MET A 17 -31.32 1.78 -28.00
N VAL A 18 -30.17 1.14 -27.77
CA VAL A 18 -28.97 1.84 -27.28
C VAL A 18 -28.51 2.86 -28.33
N GLY A 19 -28.34 4.12 -27.91
CA GLY A 19 -27.94 5.22 -28.80
C GLY A 19 -29.04 5.81 -29.68
N ARG A 20 -30.30 5.34 -29.58
CA ARG A 20 -31.45 5.83 -30.36
C ARG A 20 -32.05 7.14 -29.82
N VAL A 21 -31.26 8.21 -29.84
CA VAL A 21 -31.71 9.55 -29.43
C VAL A 21 -32.83 10.09 -30.33
N ASP A 22 -32.94 9.59 -31.57
CA ASP A 22 -34.04 9.87 -32.50
C ASP A 22 -35.42 9.40 -32.00
N ARG A 23 -35.47 8.58 -30.95
CA ARG A 23 -36.72 8.11 -30.33
C ARG A 23 -37.14 8.89 -29.09
N ILE A 24 -36.42 9.96 -28.75
CA ILE A 24 -36.72 10.81 -27.60
C ILE A 24 -37.48 12.05 -28.07
N ASP A 25 -38.77 12.17 -27.71
CA ASP A 25 -39.56 13.39 -27.95
C ASP A 25 -39.37 14.40 -26.81
N MET A 26 -38.85 15.57 -27.15
CA MET A 26 -38.50 16.63 -26.22
C MET A 26 -39.38 17.86 -26.33
N ALA A 27 -40.33 17.88 -27.27
CA ALA A 27 -41.26 18.99 -27.42
C ALA A 27 -41.99 19.33 -26.10
N PRO A 28 -42.42 18.35 -25.26
CA PRO A 28 -43.04 18.66 -23.97
C PRO A 28 -42.11 19.38 -22.98
N ALA A 29 -40.83 19.01 -22.95
CA ALA A 29 -39.84 19.60 -22.04
C ALA A 29 -39.41 21.00 -22.48
N VAL A 30 -39.15 21.20 -23.78
CA VAL A 30 -38.73 22.49 -24.37
C VAL A 30 -39.86 23.52 -24.32
N ASN A 31 -41.11 23.10 -24.53
CA ASN A 31 -42.27 23.99 -24.50
C ASN A 31 -42.75 24.34 -23.07
N HIS A 32 -42.12 23.77 -22.04
CA HIS A 32 -42.48 24.04 -20.66
C HIS A 32 -42.02 25.44 -20.24
N TRP A 33 -42.92 26.22 -19.62
CA TRP A 33 -42.65 27.64 -19.28
C TRP A 33 -41.44 27.86 -18.35
N LYS A 34 -41.12 26.89 -17.48
CA LYS A 34 -39.92 26.91 -16.62
C LYS A 34 -38.62 26.50 -17.33
N ALA A 35 -38.71 25.87 -18.50
CA ALA A 35 -37.56 25.37 -19.26
C ALA A 35 -37.08 26.37 -20.33
N LYS A 36 -37.62 27.59 -20.31
CA LYS A 36 -37.29 28.65 -21.26
C LYS A 36 -35.79 29.00 -21.16
N GLY A 37 -35.03 28.66 -22.19
CA GLY A 37 -33.57 28.87 -22.24
C GLY A 37 -32.73 27.60 -22.05
N VAL A 38 -33.34 26.44 -21.85
CA VAL A 38 -32.63 25.15 -21.82
C VAL A 38 -32.37 24.66 -23.24
N ASP A 39 -31.10 24.46 -23.59
CA ASP A 39 -30.66 23.85 -24.85
C ASP A 39 -30.10 22.44 -24.58
N LEU A 40 -30.79 21.43 -25.12
CA LEU A 40 -30.43 20.01 -24.99
C LEU A 40 -29.77 19.46 -26.27
N SER A 41 -29.51 20.30 -27.28
CA SER A 41 -28.94 19.89 -28.56
C SER A 41 -27.65 19.09 -28.39
N ARG A 42 -26.79 19.45 -27.42
CA ARG A 42 -25.55 18.73 -27.12
C ARG A 42 -25.74 17.35 -26.49
N LEU A 43 -26.84 17.13 -25.78
CA LEU A 43 -27.13 15.84 -25.14
C LEU A 43 -27.77 14.85 -26.11
N LEU A 44 -28.52 15.36 -27.09
CA LEU A 44 -29.30 14.57 -28.05
C LEU A 44 -28.65 14.49 -29.43
N TYR A 45 -27.44 15.03 -29.55
CA TYR A 45 -26.68 14.94 -30.78
C TYR A 45 -26.27 13.48 -31.01
N GLN A 46 -26.68 12.93 -32.15
CA GLN A 46 -26.20 11.63 -32.62
C GLN A 46 -25.14 11.86 -33.70
N GLU A 47 -23.89 11.56 -33.37
CA GLU A 47 -22.86 11.43 -34.39
C GLU A 47 -23.16 10.17 -35.22
N PRO A 48 -23.26 10.27 -36.57
CA PRO A 48 -23.41 9.09 -37.40
C PRO A 48 -22.22 8.14 -37.20
N PRO A 49 -22.44 6.84 -36.94
CA PRO A 49 -21.33 5.91 -36.80
C PRO A 49 -20.56 5.79 -38.12
N ALA A 50 -19.25 5.64 -38.02
CA ALA A 50 -18.44 5.27 -39.18
C ALA A 50 -18.93 3.92 -39.75
N PRO A 51 -18.81 3.68 -41.08
CA PRO A 51 -19.23 2.43 -41.69
C PRO A 51 -18.63 1.21 -40.97
N GLY A 52 -19.48 0.31 -40.49
CA GLY A 52 -19.06 -0.92 -39.79
C GLY A 52 -18.82 -0.77 -38.29
N VAL A 53 -18.98 0.42 -37.70
CA VAL A 53 -18.83 0.63 -36.24
C VAL A 53 -20.18 0.50 -35.55
N ALA A 54 -20.24 -0.35 -34.52
CA ALA A 54 -21.44 -0.51 -33.70
C ALA A 54 -21.65 0.69 -32.77
N ILE A 55 -22.91 1.00 -32.48
CA ILE A 55 -23.34 2.09 -31.59
C ILE A 55 -23.67 1.61 -30.16
N TYR A 56 -23.42 0.34 -29.89
CA TYR A 56 -23.66 -0.33 -28.62
C TYR A 56 -22.49 -1.26 -28.30
N HIS A 57 -22.38 -1.68 -27.05
CA HIS A 57 -21.29 -2.52 -26.59
C HIS A 57 -21.42 -3.95 -27.13
N CYS A 58 -20.72 -4.25 -28.23
CA CYS A 58 -20.74 -5.57 -28.89
C CYS A 58 -19.37 -6.28 -28.91
N GLU A 59 -18.34 -5.67 -28.33
CA GLU A 59 -16.97 -6.19 -28.32
C GLU A 59 -16.37 -6.11 -26.91
N THR A 60 -15.40 -6.98 -26.64
CA THR A 60 -14.62 -6.95 -25.40
C THR A 60 -13.26 -6.32 -25.66
N GLN A 61 -12.74 -5.58 -24.68
CA GLN A 61 -11.41 -4.98 -24.80
C GLN A 61 -10.30 -6.01 -24.54
N ASP A 62 -9.34 -6.11 -25.46
CA ASP A 62 -8.10 -6.84 -25.21
C ASP A 62 -7.14 -5.95 -24.42
N HIS A 63 -6.85 -6.33 -23.17
CA HIS A 63 -5.92 -5.64 -22.28
C HIS A 63 -4.48 -6.18 -22.40
N HIS A 64 -4.23 -7.15 -23.28
CA HIS A 64 -2.94 -7.82 -23.50
C HIS A 64 -2.35 -8.43 -22.22
N LEU A 65 -3.21 -8.96 -21.34
CA LEU A 65 -2.81 -9.57 -20.07
C LEU A 65 -2.03 -10.87 -20.29
N ASP A 66 -2.14 -11.49 -21.46
CA ASP A 66 -1.33 -12.64 -21.89
C ASP A 66 0.17 -12.33 -21.89
N LYS A 67 0.56 -11.06 -22.06
CA LYS A 67 1.96 -10.61 -22.08
C LYS A 67 2.48 -10.16 -20.72
N ALA A 68 1.66 -10.23 -19.67
CA ALA A 68 2.09 -9.85 -18.33
C ALA A 68 3.17 -10.82 -17.82
N LEU A 69 4.21 -10.28 -17.17
CA LEU A 69 5.30 -11.07 -16.57
C LEU A 69 4.76 -12.08 -15.55
N ASP A 70 3.65 -11.76 -14.89
CA ASP A 70 3.00 -12.66 -13.94
C ASP A 70 2.57 -14.00 -14.52
N ASN A 71 2.30 -14.12 -15.82
CA ASN A 71 1.98 -15.44 -16.40
C ASN A 71 3.16 -16.40 -16.24
N GLU A 72 4.39 -15.90 -16.41
CA GLU A 72 5.61 -16.66 -16.17
C GLU A 72 5.83 -16.91 -14.67
N LEU A 73 5.59 -15.91 -13.82
CA LEU A 73 5.70 -16.07 -12.36
C LEU A 73 4.73 -17.14 -11.83
N ILE A 74 3.50 -17.18 -12.33
CA ILE A 74 2.49 -18.18 -11.96
C ILE A 74 2.94 -19.57 -12.39
N ALA A 75 3.42 -19.71 -13.63
CA ALA A 75 3.91 -20.99 -14.14
C ALA A 75 5.10 -21.51 -13.30
N LEU A 76 6.03 -20.63 -12.94
CA LEU A 76 7.19 -20.98 -12.10
C LEU A 76 6.79 -21.27 -10.64
N ALA A 77 5.71 -20.66 -10.14
CA ALA A 77 5.22 -20.82 -8.78
C ALA A 77 4.24 -22.01 -8.61
N GLN A 78 4.02 -22.85 -9.63
CA GLN A 78 2.98 -23.88 -9.59
C GLN A 78 3.10 -24.83 -8.38
N ALA A 79 4.31 -25.28 -8.05
CA ALA A 79 4.55 -26.14 -6.89
C ALA A 79 4.16 -25.47 -5.55
N ALA A 80 4.40 -24.16 -5.43
CA ALA A 80 3.96 -23.36 -4.28
C ALA A 80 2.43 -23.19 -4.25
N LEU A 81 1.81 -22.97 -5.42
CA LEU A 81 0.38 -22.76 -5.54
C LEU A 81 -0.45 -24.03 -5.31
N ASP A 82 0.10 -25.20 -5.63
CA ASP A 82 -0.63 -26.47 -5.47
C ASP A 82 -0.31 -27.12 -4.12
N ASN A 83 0.97 -27.16 -3.74
CA ASN A 83 1.47 -27.96 -2.63
C ASN A 83 2.05 -27.13 -1.47
N LYS A 84 2.05 -25.80 -1.56
CA LYS A 84 2.69 -24.88 -0.59
C LYS A 84 4.20 -25.14 -0.42
N GLU A 85 4.84 -25.67 -1.45
CA GLU A 85 6.28 -25.91 -1.46
C GLU A 85 7.06 -24.60 -1.66
N PRO A 86 8.18 -24.39 -0.96
CA PRO A 86 9.02 -23.22 -1.17
C PRO A 86 9.59 -23.15 -2.59
N VAL A 87 9.36 -22.04 -3.29
CA VAL A 87 9.85 -21.78 -4.65
C VAL A 87 10.67 -20.48 -4.67
N ARG A 88 11.79 -20.52 -5.38
CA ARG A 88 12.68 -19.37 -5.62
C ARG A 88 12.73 -19.07 -7.11
N ILE A 89 12.46 -17.82 -7.48
CA ILE A 89 12.38 -17.36 -8.87
C ILE A 89 13.38 -16.22 -9.04
N GLU A 90 14.12 -16.22 -10.14
CA GLU A 90 14.98 -15.10 -10.54
C GLU A 90 14.63 -14.67 -11.97
N GLN A 91 14.33 -13.39 -12.18
CA GLN A 91 13.89 -12.85 -13.48
C GLN A 91 14.43 -11.43 -13.70
N PRO A 92 14.81 -11.04 -14.94
CA PRO A 92 15.03 -9.64 -15.25
C PRO A 92 13.70 -8.87 -15.20
N ILE A 93 13.76 -7.56 -14.92
CA ILE A 93 12.58 -6.69 -14.95
C ILE A 93 12.88 -5.36 -15.65
N ARG A 94 11.89 -4.84 -16.38
CA ARG A 94 11.95 -3.57 -17.10
C ARG A 94 10.73 -2.72 -16.76
N ASN A 95 10.83 -1.42 -16.99
CA ASN A 95 9.78 -0.46 -16.63
C ASN A 95 8.42 -0.69 -17.35
N VAL A 96 8.42 -1.44 -18.45
CA VAL A 96 7.22 -1.90 -19.15
C VAL A 96 6.48 -3.01 -18.40
N ASN A 97 7.16 -3.75 -17.52
CA ASN A 97 6.58 -4.74 -16.63
C ASN A 97 5.90 -4.01 -15.46
N ARG A 98 4.62 -3.70 -15.64
CA ARG A 98 3.78 -3.06 -14.62
C ARG A 98 3.08 -4.12 -13.78
N THR A 99 2.67 -3.74 -12.56
CA THR A 99 1.85 -4.58 -11.67
C THR A 99 2.41 -5.96 -11.36
N VAL A 100 3.75 -6.12 -11.41
CA VAL A 100 4.40 -7.42 -11.22
C VAL A 100 4.06 -8.00 -9.85
N GLY A 101 3.59 -9.25 -9.83
CA GLY A 101 3.15 -10.00 -8.66
C GLY A 101 1.66 -9.90 -8.35
N ALA A 102 0.90 -9.02 -9.02
CA ALA A 102 -0.51 -8.82 -8.74
C ALA A 102 -1.39 -10.01 -9.17
N MET A 103 -1.15 -10.60 -10.35
CA MET A 103 -1.91 -11.78 -10.79
C MET A 103 -1.48 -13.02 -10.00
N LEU A 104 -0.18 -13.18 -9.71
CA LEU A 104 0.31 -14.23 -8.82
C LEU A 104 -0.34 -14.14 -7.43
N SER A 105 -0.43 -12.93 -6.89
CA SER A 105 -1.15 -12.68 -5.64
C SER A 105 -2.62 -13.05 -5.74
N GLY A 106 -3.27 -12.73 -6.86
CA GLY A 106 -4.64 -13.16 -7.16
C GLY A 106 -4.80 -14.68 -7.14
N GLU A 107 -3.84 -15.43 -7.67
CA GLU A 107 -3.86 -16.90 -7.63
C GLU A 107 -3.71 -17.45 -6.20
N VAL A 108 -2.88 -16.85 -5.35
CA VAL A 108 -2.79 -17.18 -3.91
C VAL A 108 -4.10 -16.84 -3.20
N ALA A 109 -4.65 -15.65 -3.42
CA ALA A 109 -5.88 -15.19 -2.77
C ALA A 109 -7.10 -16.05 -3.15
N LYS A 110 -7.23 -16.46 -4.43
CA LYS A 110 -8.30 -17.37 -4.86
C LYS A 110 -8.25 -18.73 -4.16
N ARG A 111 -7.04 -19.25 -3.90
CA ARG A 111 -6.85 -20.58 -3.30
C ARG A 111 -6.93 -20.56 -1.77
N TYR A 112 -6.39 -19.52 -1.14
CA TYR A 112 -6.12 -19.52 0.30
C TYR A 112 -6.71 -18.32 1.06
N GLY A 113 -7.40 -17.42 0.35
CA GLY A 113 -7.95 -16.20 0.94
C GLY A 113 -6.87 -15.32 1.58
N HIS A 114 -7.25 -14.57 2.60
CA HIS A 114 -6.35 -13.64 3.28
C HIS A 114 -5.27 -14.33 4.14
N ALA A 115 -5.49 -15.58 4.55
CA ALA A 115 -4.48 -16.35 5.28
C ALA A 115 -3.21 -16.58 4.44
N GLY A 116 -3.39 -16.66 3.12
CA GLY A 116 -2.31 -16.82 2.14
C GLY A 116 -1.53 -18.11 2.32
N LEU A 117 -0.27 -18.07 1.89
CA LEU A 117 0.70 -19.14 2.06
C LEU A 117 1.50 -18.95 3.36
N PRO A 118 2.19 -20.00 3.85
CA PRO A 118 3.25 -19.83 4.84
C PRO A 118 4.26 -18.75 4.38
N GLU A 119 4.87 -18.04 5.33
CA GLU A 119 5.87 -17.01 4.98
C GLU A 119 7.00 -17.61 4.14
N ASP A 120 7.51 -16.81 3.19
CA ASP A 120 8.62 -17.17 2.31
C ASP A 120 8.39 -18.41 1.42
N THR A 121 7.13 -18.80 1.20
CA THR A 121 6.78 -19.88 0.27
C THR A 121 7.12 -19.53 -1.17
N ILE A 122 6.85 -18.30 -1.61
CA ILE A 122 7.27 -17.83 -2.93
C ILE A 122 8.21 -16.66 -2.73
N TRP A 123 9.44 -16.76 -3.24
CA TRP A 123 10.38 -15.65 -3.27
C TRP A 123 10.84 -15.39 -4.69
N ALA A 124 10.42 -14.26 -5.24
CA ALA A 124 10.82 -13.83 -6.58
C ALA A 124 11.80 -12.66 -6.48
N ARG A 125 12.99 -12.87 -7.00
CA ARG A 125 14.04 -11.88 -7.12
C ARG A 125 14.09 -11.31 -8.53
N PHE A 126 14.21 -10.00 -8.62
CA PHE A 126 14.29 -9.27 -9.85
C PHE A 126 15.54 -8.39 -9.92
N THR A 127 16.06 -8.23 -11.12
CA THR A 127 17.16 -7.30 -11.40
C THR A 127 16.76 -6.38 -12.55
N GLY A 128 16.84 -5.06 -12.33
CA GLY A 128 16.48 -4.03 -13.31
C GLY A 128 15.52 -2.99 -12.75
N ASN A 129 14.66 -2.44 -13.59
CA ASN A 129 13.81 -1.29 -13.22
C ASN A 129 12.35 -1.71 -13.28
N ALA A 130 11.61 -1.70 -12.17
CA ALA A 130 10.23 -2.13 -12.16
C ALA A 130 9.28 -1.02 -12.65
N GLY A 131 8.26 -1.41 -13.43
CA GLY A 131 7.19 -0.51 -13.83
C GLY A 131 6.30 -0.10 -12.66
N GLY A 132 5.32 0.77 -12.93
CA GLY A 132 4.38 1.22 -11.91
C GLY A 132 3.62 0.06 -11.27
N SER A 133 3.31 0.21 -9.98
CA SER A 133 2.57 -0.77 -9.16
C SER A 133 3.28 -2.11 -8.93
N PHE A 134 4.62 -2.14 -8.90
CA PHE A 134 5.37 -3.33 -8.49
C PHE A 134 4.90 -3.84 -7.12
N GLY A 135 4.53 -5.12 -7.03
CA GLY A 135 4.04 -5.72 -5.79
C GLY A 135 2.66 -5.24 -5.34
N ALA A 136 1.83 -4.73 -6.25
CA ALA A 136 0.46 -4.34 -5.91
C ALA A 136 -0.34 -5.54 -5.41
N PHE A 137 -1.09 -5.34 -4.32
CA PHE A 137 -1.93 -6.34 -3.66
C PHE A 137 -1.20 -7.62 -3.24
N LEU A 138 0.11 -7.56 -3.02
CA LEU A 138 0.92 -8.76 -2.76
C LEU A 138 0.42 -9.53 -1.53
N ALA A 139 0.06 -10.80 -1.73
CA ALA A 139 -0.52 -11.66 -0.71
C ALA A 139 0.54 -12.25 0.22
N ARG A 140 0.09 -12.62 1.42
CA ARG A 140 0.90 -13.31 2.42
C ARG A 140 1.53 -14.59 1.87
N GLY A 141 2.82 -14.75 2.16
CA GLY A 141 3.65 -15.87 1.70
C GLY A 141 4.37 -15.64 0.38
N ILE A 142 4.14 -14.49 -0.27
CA ILE A 142 4.95 -14.01 -1.40
C ILE A 142 5.91 -12.92 -0.93
N ALA A 143 7.18 -13.08 -1.27
CA ALA A 143 8.22 -12.06 -1.14
C ALA A 143 8.71 -11.65 -2.54
N LEU A 144 8.67 -10.34 -2.85
CA LEU A 144 9.32 -9.79 -4.03
C LEU A 144 10.54 -8.97 -3.61
N GLU A 145 11.68 -9.31 -4.20
CA GLU A 145 12.96 -8.67 -3.97
C GLU A 145 13.45 -8.05 -5.27
N LEU A 146 13.79 -6.76 -5.25
CA LEU A 146 14.26 -6.03 -6.42
C LEU A 146 15.66 -5.46 -6.17
N TYR A 147 16.62 -5.85 -6.99
CA TYR A 147 17.90 -5.18 -7.17
C TYR A 147 17.77 -4.16 -8.31
N GLY A 148 17.60 -2.89 -7.95
CA GLY A 148 17.39 -1.81 -8.91
C GLY A 148 16.54 -0.67 -8.35
N ASP A 149 15.57 -0.20 -9.13
CA ASP A 149 14.63 0.87 -8.78
C ASP A 149 13.22 0.55 -9.28
N ALA A 150 12.22 1.16 -8.66
CA ALA A 150 10.82 1.01 -9.05
C ALA A 150 10.11 2.35 -9.20
N ASN A 151 9.17 2.39 -10.15
CA ASN A 151 8.32 3.56 -10.39
C ASN A 151 7.24 3.70 -9.28
N ASP A 152 6.25 4.56 -9.52
CA ASP A 152 5.17 4.85 -8.57
C ASP A 152 4.37 3.62 -8.14
N TYR A 153 3.69 3.75 -6.99
CA TYR A 153 2.71 2.79 -6.47
C TYR A 153 3.27 1.43 -6.03
N VAL A 154 4.55 1.34 -5.72
CA VAL A 154 5.14 0.11 -5.12
C VAL A 154 4.30 -0.31 -3.92
N GLY A 155 3.90 -1.58 -3.89
CA GLY A 155 3.08 -2.12 -2.81
C GLY A 155 1.72 -1.47 -2.63
N LYS A 156 1.13 -0.88 -3.67
CA LYS A 156 -0.26 -0.40 -3.65
C LYS A 156 -1.18 -1.50 -3.11
N GLY A 157 -1.91 -1.20 -2.04
CA GLY A 157 -2.81 -2.16 -1.40
C GLY A 157 -2.10 -3.43 -0.89
N LEU A 158 -0.84 -3.33 -0.42
CA LEU A 158 -0.10 -4.46 0.14
C LEU A 158 -0.98 -5.25 1.13
N SER A 159 -1.00 -6.58 0.96
CA SER A 159 -2.00 -7.49 1.53
C SER A 159 -1.35 -8.70 2.22
N GLY A 160 -0.25 -8.46 2.94
CA GLY A 160 0.44 -9.46 3.75
C GLY A 160 1.75 -9.98 3.16
N GLY A 161 2.07 -9.66 1.91
CA GLY A 161 3.35 -10.00 1.29
C GLY A 161 4.53 -9.18 1.80
N ARG A 162 5.74 -9.58 1.40
CA ARG A 162 6.99 -8.87 1.68
C ARG A 162 7.53 -8.18 0.43
N LEU A 163 7.89 -6.91 0.55
CA LEU A 163 8.56 -6.14 -0.50
C LEU A 163 9.95 -5.70 -0.06
N ILE A 164 10.94 -5.93 -0.91
CA ILE A 164 12.32 -5.51 -0.69
C ILE A 164 12.79 -4.81 -1.95
N VAL A 165 13.24 -3.56 -1.85
CA VAL A 165 13.91 -2.86 -2.95
C VAL A 165 15.24 -2.32 -2.47
N ARG A 166 16.30 -2.70 -3.16
CA ARG A 166 17.67 -2.32 -2.86
C ARG A 166 18.47 -2.05 -4.11
N GLN A 167 19.53 -1.28 -3.98
CA GLN A 167 20.37 -0.99 -5.15
C GLN A 167 21.24 -2.21 -5.54
N PRO A 168 21.58 -2.37 -6.82
CA PRO A 168 22.58 -3.34 -7.24
C PRO A 168 23.92 -3.05 -6.55
N LYS A 169 24.74 -4.08 -6.32
CA LYS A 169 26.03 -3.94 -5.60
C LYS A 169 26.99 -3.00 -6.31
N GLU A 170 26.84 -2.85 -7.62
CA GLU A 170 27.67 -2.03 -8.48
C GLU A 170 27.25 -0.56 -8.48
N ALA A 171 26.12 -0.21 -7.85
CA ALA A 171 25.65 1.17 -7.77
C ALA A 171 26.57 2.01 -6.87
N THR A 172 26.94 3.18 -7.36
CA THR A 172 27.83 4.14 -6.65
C THR A 172 27.07 5.30 -6.02
N ARG A 173 25.74 5.31 -6.12
CA ARG A 173 24.89 6.36 -5.56
C ARG A 173 24.73 6.16 -4.05
N GLU A 174 24.58 7.25 -3.33
CA GLU A 174 24.28 7.21 -1.90
C GLU A 174 22.78 6.93 -1.68
N PRO A 175 22.39 5.80 -1.08
CA PRO A 175 20.98 5.45 -0.90
C PRO A 175 20.16 6.55 -0.21
N THR A 176 20.69 7.19 0.83
CA THR A 176 19.94 8.18 1.62
C THR A 176 19.74 9.53 0.93
N GLU A 177 20.35 9.73 -0.24
CA GLU A 177 20.20 10.94 -1.06
C GLU A 177 19.55 10.67 -2.43
N ASN A 178 19.19 9.42 -2.72
CA ASN A 178 18.73 9.01 -4.05
C ASN A 178 17.40 8.26 -4.01
N ILE A 179 16.51 8.62 -4.94
CA ILE A 179 15.21 7.98 -5.07
C ILE A 179 15.39 6.55 -5.60
N ILE A 180 14.81 5.58 -4.89
CA ILE A 180 14.78 4.17 -5.28
C ILE A 180 13.37 3.66 -5.61
N ILE A 181 12.34 4.30 -5.03
CA ILE A 181 10.93 4.00 -5.28
C ILE A 181 10.16 5.31 -5.51
N GLY A 182 9.21 5.29 -6.43
CA GLY A 182 8.44 6.48 -6.82
C GLY A 182 7.44 6.99 -5.78
N ASN A 183 6.37 7.61 -6.26
CA ASN A 183 5.34 8.24 -5.45
C ASN A 183 4.24 7.26 -5.01
N THR A 184 3.48 7.65 -3.98
CA THR A 184 2.23 6.97 -3.56
C THR A 184 2.46 5.47 -3.26
N VAL A 185 3.63 5.18 -2.70
CA VAL A 185 4.04 3.84 -2.27
C VAL A 185 3.20 3.40 -1.06
N LEU A 186 2.83 2.12 -1.03
CA LEU A 186 1.96 1.52 -0.01
C LEU A 186 0.56 2.15 0.08
N TYR A 187 0.07 2.73 -1.02
CA TYR A 187 -1.24 3.37 -1.03
C TYR A 187 -2.34 2.42 -0.55
N GLY A 188 -2.95 2.75 0.60
CA GLY A 188 -4.06 1.99 1.17
C GLY A 188 -3.68 0.62 1.74
N ALA A 189 -2.41 0.34 2.02
CA ALA A 189 -1.95 -0.99 2.43
C ALA A 189 -2.61 -1.46 3.75
N ILE A 190 -3.01 -2.72 3.87
CA ILE A 190 -3.75 -3.26 5.05
C ILE A 190 -3.10 -4.49 5.70
N ALA A 191 -1.97 -4.98 5.18
CA ALA A 191 -1.06 -5.89 5.89
C ALA A 191 0.25 -6.05 5.11
N GLY A 192 1.27 -6.65 5.73
CA GLY A 192 2.54 -6.99 5.08
C GLY A 192 3.69 -6.07 5.49
N GLU A 193 4.87 -6.34 4.95
CA GLU A 193 6.11 -5.64 5.31
C GLU A 193 6.90 -5.18 4.09
N ALA A 194 7.54 -4.01 4.20
CA ALA A 194 8.28 -3.41 3.10
C ALA A 194 9.60 -2.75 3.56
N TYR A 195 10.69 -3.03 2.84
CA TYR A 195 12.03 -2.55 3.17
C TYR A 195 12.69 -1.92 1.93
N PHE A 196 13.02 -0.64 2.01
CA PHE A 196 13.49 0.15 0.87
C PHE A 196 14.83 0.85 1.20
N GLU A 197 15.92 0.36 0.61
CA GLU A 197 17.26 0.98 0.74
C GLU A 197 17.37 2.19 -0.19
N GLY A 198 16.80 3.30 0.27
CA GLY A 198 16.89 4.59 -0.38
C GLY A 198 15.68 5.47 -0.12
N VAL A 199 15.57 6.55 -0.90
CA VAL A 199 14.53 7.57 -0.73
C VAL A 199 13.26 7.18 -1.51
N ALA A 200 12.11 7.31 -0.87
CA ALA A 200 10.82 7.28 -1.53
C ALA A 200 10.41 8.65 -2.07
N GLY A 201 9.62 8.66 -3.15
CA GLY A 201 8.98 9.87 -3.65
C GLY A 201 7.95 10.46 -2.69
N GLU A 202 7.06 11.29 -3.23
CA GLU A 202 5.99 11.92 -2.46
C GLU A 202 4.91 10.92 -2.04
N ARG A 203 4.16 11.24 -0.98
CA ARG A 203 3.02 10.46 -0.47
C ARG A 203 3.38 9.02 -0.11
N PHE A 204 4.58 8.80 0.41
CA PHE A 204 4.96 7.51 0.96
C PHE A 204 4.00 7.08 2.08
N ALA A 205 3.52 5.85 2.04
CA ALA A 205 2.57 5.28 3.00
C ALA A 205 1.24 6.05 3.13
N VAL A 206 0.82 6.73 2.05
CA VAL A 206 -0.47 7.41 2.02
C VAL A 206 -1.62 6.42 2.23
N ARG A 207 -2.52 6.73 3.18
CA ARG A 207 -3.62 5.84 3.60
C ARG A 207 -3.19 4.45 4.06
N ASN A 208 -1.93 4.26 4.48
CA ASN A 208 -1.53 3.00 5.10
C ASN A 208 -2.43 2.70 6.30
N SER A 209 -2.94 1.49 6.35
CA SER A 209 -3.97 1.02 7.28
C SER A 209 -3.51 -0.24 8.04
N GLY A 210 -2.28 -0.73 7.82
CA GLY A 210 -1.80 -1.93 8.54
C GLY A 210 -0.41 -2.44 8.17
N ALA A 211 0.19 -1.98 7.08
CA ALA A 211 1.52 -2.44 6.67
C ALA A 211 2.64 -1.85 7.53
N VAL A 212 3.73 -2.60 7.62
CA VAL A 212 4.97 -2.19 8.29
C VAL A 212 6.00 -1.81 7.24
N ALA A 213 6.65 -0.67 7.37
CA ALA A 213 7.61 -0.22 6.36
C ALA A 213 8.83 0.47 6.96
N VAL A 214 10.00 0.23 6.36
CA VAL A 214 11.25 0.94 6.65
C VAL A 214 11.84 1.49 5.35
N VAL A 215 12.09 2.80 5.32
CA VAL A 215 12.66 3.54 4.18
C VAL A 215 13.75 4.47 4.67
N GLU A 216 14.70 4.86 3.81
CA GLU A 216 15.84 5.71 4.20
C GLU A 216 15.64 7.20 3.92
N GLY A 217 14.47 7.58 3.44
CA GLY A 217 14.05 8.96 3.25
C GLY A 217 12.71 9.01 2.52
N THR A 218 12.02 10.14 2.55
CA THR A 218 10.76 10.30 1.80
C THR A 218 10.55 11.75 1.37
N GLY A 219 9.87 11.94 0.24
CA GLY A 219 9.38 13.25 -0.21
C GLY A 219 8.23 13.82 0.65
N ASP A 220 7.57 14.85 0.12
CA ASP A 220 6.46 15.54 0.80
C ASP A 220 5.27 14.59 1.05
N HIS A 221 4.44 14.91 2.05
CA HIS A 221 3.21 14.19 2.38
C HIS A 221 3.40 12.73 2.83
N GLY A 222 4.54 12.38 3.43
CA GLY A 222 4.75 11.07 4.04
C GLY A 222 3.70 10.77 5.13
N CYS A 223 3.18 9.54 5.16
CA CYS A 223 2.12 9.07 6.07
C CYS A 223 0.82 9.88 6.02
N GLU A 224 0.54 10.59 4.92
CA GLU A 224 -0.71 11.33 4.74
C GLU A 224 -1.93 10.37 4.82
N TYR A 225 -2.94 10.73 5.61
CA TYR A 225 -4.14 9.92 5.85
C TYR A 225 -3.90 8.49 6.37
N MET A 226 -2.75 8.20 6.97
CA MET A 226 -2.46 6.89 7.56
C MET A 226 -3.42 6.61 8.75
N THR A 227 -3.97 5.41 8.80
CA THR A 227 -4.97 4.94 9.78
C THR A 227 -4.50 3.70 10.55
N GLY A 228 -3.37 3.10 10.19
CA GLY A 228 -2.82 1.92 10.86
C GLY A 228 -1.46 1.50 10.29
N GLY A 229 -0.80 0.57 10.97
CA GLY A 229 0.54 0.10 10.60
C GLY A 229 1.68 0.85 11.31
N VAL A 230 2.91 0.54 10.91
CA VAL A 230 4.14 1.10 11.49
C VAL A 230 5.07 1.56 10.37
N VAL A 231 5.49 2.82 10.38
CA VAL A 231 6.42 3.35 9.38
C VAL A 231 7.68 3.87 10.06
N ILE A 232 8.86 3.53 9.53
CA ILE A 232 10.15 4.06 9.97
C ILE A 232 10.84 4.73 8.79
N VAL A 233 11.28 5.97 9.00
CA VAL A 233 12.12 6.72 8.07
C VAL A 233 13.51 6.92 8.70
N LEU A 234 14.55 6.37 8.06
CA LEU A 234 15.95 6.40 8.51
C LEU A 234 16.76 7.57 7.93
N GLY A 235 16.08 8.66 7.56
CA GLY A 235 16.69 9.83 6.94
C GLY A 235 15.71 10.99 6.79
N ASP A 236 16.05 11.92 5.89
CA ASP A 236 15.31 13.17 5.73
C ASP A 236 13.89 12.93 5.18
N THR A 237 12.93 13.76 5.60
CA THR A 237 11.53 13.76 5.13
C THR A 237 11.21 15.03 4.35
N GLY A 238 10.18 14.99 3.51
CA GLY A 238 9.56 16.19 2.96
C GLY A 238 8.59 16.87 3.92
N ARG A 239 7.93 17.92 3.43
CA ARG A 239 6.98 18.75 4.16
C ARG A 239 5.62 18.05 4.33
N ASN A 240 4.83 18.59 5.25
CA ASN A 240 3.45 18.17 5.51
C ASN A 240 3.33 16.68 5.86
N PHE A 241 4.35 16.13 6.52
CA PHE A 241 4.35 14.75 7.00
C PHE A 241 3.20 14.55 8.01
N ALA A 242 2.57 13.38 7.98
CA ALA A 242 1.45 12.96 8.84
C ALA A 242 0.17 13.82 8.74
N ALA A 243 -0.02 14.58 7.65
CA ALA A 243 -1.27 15.30 7.44
C ALA A 243 -2.47 14.35 7.36
N GLY A 244 -3.50 14.56 8.19
CA GLY A 244 -4.69 13.71 8.25
C GLY A 244 -4.43 12.30 8.80
N MET A 245 -3.25 12.05 9.39
CA MET A 245 -2.93 10.77 10.01
C MET A 245 -3.79 10.59 11.27
N SER A 246 -4.65 9.56 11.27
CA SER A 246 -5.64 9.30 12.32
C SER A 246 -5.46 7.94 13.02
N GLY A 247 -4.52 7.11 12.57
CA GLY A 247 -4.14 5.89 13.29
C GLY A 247 -2.78 5.32 12.85
N GLY A 248 -2.29 4.33 13.61
CA GLY A 248 -0.95 3.79 13.46
C GLY A 248 0.12 4.67 14.10
N ILE A 249 1.39 4.29 13.89
CA ILE A 249 2.56 5.01 14.41
C ILE A 249 3.63 5.15 13.33
N ALA A 250 4.35 6.27 13.36
CA ALA A 250 5.52 6.47 12.54
C ALA A 250 6.72 6.90 13.39
N TYR A 251 7.92 6.63 12.90
CA TYR A 251 9.18 7.05 13.49
C TYR A 251 10.06 7.70 12.45
N VAL A 252 10.68 8.81 12.82
CA VAL A 252 11.65 9.50 11.97
C VAL A 252 12.95 9.64 12.75
N TRP A 253 14.04 9.17 12.14
CA TRP A 253 15.38 9.42 12.66
C TRP A 253 15.80 10.85 12.30
N ASP A 254 15.78 11.76 13.27
CA ASP A 254 16.00 13.20 13.11
C ASP A 254 17.25 13.67 13.89
N PRO A 255 18.47 13.29 13.46
CA PRO A 255 19.70 13.71 14.13
C PRO A 255 19.96 15.22 14.03
N LYS A 256 19.30 15.91 13.09
CA LYS A 256 19.46 17.36 12.84
C LYS A 256 18.43 18.21 13.61
N GLY A 257 17.42 17.61 14.24
CA GLY A 257 16.34 18.33 14.93
C GLY A 257 15.49 19.19 13.99
N GLN A 258 15.30 18.76 12.74
CA GLN A 258 14.60 19.53 11.70
C GLN A 258 13.17 19.05 11.46
N PHE A 259 12.81 17.85 11.91
CA PHE A 259 11.55 17.19 11.57
C PHE A 259 10.32 17.94 12.11
N ASP A 260 10.43 18.62 13.26
CA ASP A 260 9.33 19.38 13.85
C ASP A 260 8.70 20.40 12.89
N LYS A 261 9.51 21.00 12.01
CA LYS A 261 9.07 22.01 11.02
C LYS A 261 8.44 21.38 9.78
N LEU A 262 8.69 20.11 9.55
CA LEU A 262 8.25 19.36 8.37
C LEU A 262 6.95 18.57 8.65
N CYS A 263 6.66 18.32 9.93
CA CYS A 263 5.45 17.62 10.35
C CYS A 263 4.22 18.53 10.40
N ASN A 264 3.09 18.04 9.90
CA ASN A 264 1.78 18.63 10.14
C ASN A 264 1.25 18.19 11.50
N LYS A 265 1.33 19.08 12.49
CA LYS A 265 1.00 18.80 13.90
C LYS A 265 -0.48 18.98 14.26
N LYS A 266 -1.39 19.08 13.28
CA LYS A 266 -2.81 19.36 13.55
C LYS A 266 -3.49 18.24 14.36
N GLU A 267 -3.16 16.98 14.04
CA GLU A 267 -3.85 15.79 14.58
C GLU A 267 -2.87 14.82 15.28
N VAL A 268 -1.56 15.08 15.17
CA VAL A 268 -0.51 14.21 15.71
C VAL A 268 0.33 14.90 16.78
N ALA A 269 0.85 14.11 17.70
CA ALA A 269 1.87 14.51 18.66
C ALA A 269 3.25 13.97 18.23
N LEU A 270 4.29 14.72 18.56
CA LEU A 270 5.69 14.31 18.42
C LEU A 270 6.25 13.98 19.80
N GLU A 271 6.81 12.79 19.95
CA GLU A 271 7.29 12.29 21.24
C GLU A 271 8.72 11.74 21.13
N PRO A 272 9.57 11.94 22.14
CA PRO A 272 10.86 11.26 22.20
C PRO A 272 10.65 9.76 22.46
N ILE A 273 11.62 8.94 22.06
CA ILE A 273 11.62 7.53 22.44
C ILE A 273 12.10 7.39 23.87
N LEU A 274 11.23 6.87 24.72
CA LEU A 274 11.56 6.57 26.11
C LEU A 274 12.15 5.15 26.21
N PRO A 275 13.03 4.87 27.20
CA PRO A 275 13.44 3.52 27.52
C PRO A 275 12.21 2.66 27.83
N ASP A 276 12.22 1.42 27.34
CA ASP A 276 11.09 0.51 27.56
C ASP A 276 10.89 0.26 29.06
N GLN A 277 9.64 0.43 29.51
CA GLN A 277 9.22 0.07 30.86
C GLN A 277 8.23 -1.11 30.78
N GLY A 278 8.64 -2.27 31.28
CA GLY A 278 7.82 -3.48 31.34
C GLY A 278 8.64 -4.71 31.74
N GLU A 279 8.00 -5.65 32.45
CA GLU A 279 8.56 -6.95 32.80
C GLU A 279 8.72 -7.86 31.56
N ASP A 280 9.52 -8.92 31.68
CA ASP A 280 9.96 -9.76 30.56
C ASP A 280 8.89 -10.60 29.85
N ASP A 281 7.69 -10.69 30.41
CA ASP A 281 6.64 -11.64 30.01
C ASP A 281 5.34 -10.95 29.50
N ASP A 282 5.46 -9.77 28.90
CA ASP A 282 4.30 -9.01 28.40
C ASP A 282 3.90 -9.45 26.97
N ASP A 283 2.70 -10.04 26.83
CA ASP A 283 2.11 -10.47 25.54
C ASP A 283 2.01 -9.36 24.48
N GLU A 284 2.09 -8.09 24.91
CA GLU A 284 2.04 -6.89 24.08
C GLU A 284 3.36 -6.51 23.40
N ARG A 285 4.43 -7.27 23.63
CA ARG A 285 5.75 -6.99 23.03
C ARG A 285 5.76 -7.18 21.51
N PRO A 286 6.51 -6.34 20.77
CA PRO A 286 6.75 -6.58 19.36
C PRO A 286 7.55 -7.88 19.16
N ARG A 287 7.27 -8.59 18.07
CA ARG A 287 7.82 -9.91 17.74
C ARG A 287 8.61 -9.84 16.44
N GLN A 288 9.55 -10.76 16.26
CA GLN A 288 10.36 -10.87 15.05
C GLN A 288 9.59 -11.39 13.82
N ARG A 289 8.36 -11.89 13.98
CA ARG A 289 7.50 -12.30 12.87
C ARG A 289 6.05 -11.93 13.14
N ALA A 290 5.31 -11.66 12.07
CA ALA A 290 3.88 -11.41 12.14
C ALA A 290 3.16 -12.74 12.45
N PRO A 291 2.39 -12.83 13.56
CA PRO A 291 1.71 -14.07 13.92
C PRO A 291 0.57 -14.42 12.97
N SER A 292 -0.04 -13.44 12.29
CA SER A 292 -1.14 -13.67 11.35
C SER A 292 -1.21 -12.58 10.28
N ALA A 293 -2.19 -12.69 9.37
CA ALA A 293 -2.42 -11.66 8.35
C ALA A 293 -3.02 -10.36 8.93
N VAL A 294 -3.66 -10.42 10.10
CA VAL A 294 -4.33 -9.27 10.75
C VAL A 294 -3.53 -8.68 11.90
N ASP A 295 -2.43 -9.32 12.28
CA ASP A 295 -1.51 -8.86 13.31
C ASP A 295 -0.10 -8.81 12.72
N ASN A 296 0.41 -7.60 12.56
CA ASN A 296 1.74 -7.34 11.98
C ASN A 296 2.90 -7.65 12.96
N GLY A 297 2.58 -8.10 14.18
CA GLY A 297 3.54 -8.50 15.20
C GLY A 297 4.23 -7.32 15.88
N MET A 298 3.75 -6.08 15.73
CA MET A 298 4.42 -4.89 16.29
C MET A 298 3.94 -4.50 17.69
N GLY A 299 3.09 -5.30 18.32
CA GLY A 299 2.70 -5.11 19.72
C GLY A 299 1.90 -3.83 19.99
N ASP A 300 1.83 -3.41 21.26
CA ASP A 300 1.12 -2.20 21.69
C ASP A 300 1.77 -0.93 21.11
N PRO A 301 1.09 -0.15 20.24
CA PRO A 301 1.65 1.04 19.61
C PRO A 301 2.11 2.14 20.57
N LEU A 302 1.64 2.17 21.82
CA LEU A 302 2.00 3.17 22.82
C LEU A 302 3.20 2.75 23.70
N ARG A 303 3.62 1.48 23.63
CA ARG A 303 4.72 0.92 24.42
C ARG A 303 5.76 0.25 23.52
N PHE A 304 6.88 -0.15 24.11
CA PHE A 304 7.92 -0.95 23.46
C PHE A 304 8.50 -0.32 22.19
N ASP A 305 8.57 1.01 22.14
CA ASP A 305 9.04 1.76 20.98
C ASP A 305 10.49 1.40 20.62
N ALA A 306 11.36 1.28 21.62
CA ALA A 306 12.77 0.96 21.39
C ALA A 306 12.94 -0.47 20.85
N GLN A 307 12.26 -1.46 21.43
CA GLN A 307 12.23 -2.83 20.92
C GLN A 307 11.68 -2.92 19.48
N ARG A 308 10.57 -2.22 19.19
CA ARG A 308 9.96 -2.20 17.85
C ARG A 308 10.90 -1.61 16.81
N LEU A 309 11.49 -0.45 17.10
CA LEU A 309 12.48 0.19 16.25
C LEU A 309 13.65 -0.76 15.97
N ARG A 310 14.19 -1.40 17.01
CA ARG A 310 15.31 -2.32 16.88
C ARG A 310 14.99 -3.48 15.95
N ILE A 311 13.87 -4.17 16.18
CA ILE A 311 13.40 -5.29 15.35
C ILE A 311 13.31 -4.87 13.89
N LEU A 312 12.68 -3.74 13.60
CA LEU A 312 12.43 -3.32 12.22
C LEU A 312 13.68 -2.82 11.51
N ILE A 313 14.62 -2.18 12.24
CA ILE A 313 15.92 -1.77 11.67
C ILE A 313 16.81 -2.99 11.45
N GLU A 314 16.81 -3.99 12.34
CA GLU A 314 17.49 -5.27 12.15
C GLU A 314 16.95 -6.01 10.92
N ARG A 315 15.63 -6.07 10.74
CA ARG A 315 15.01 -6.65 9.53
C ARG A 315 15.36 -5.87 8.28
N HIS A 316 15.32 -4.54 8.35
CA HIS A 316 15.74 -3.70 7.23
C HIS A 316 17.17 -4.02 6.83
N HIS A 317 18.11 -4.04 7.78
CA HIS A 317 19.50 -4.41 7.52
C HIS A 317 19.62 -5.84 6.95
N LEU A 318 18.90 -6.82 7.51
CA LEU A 318 18.89 -8.20 7.03
C LEU A 318 18.45 -8.30 5.56
N PHE A 319 17.37 -7.63 5.20
CA PHE A 319 16.78 -7.76 3.86
C PHE A 319 17.45 -6.88 2.83
N THR A 320 17.94 -5.70 3.20
CA THR A 320 18.52 -4.76 2.24
C THR A 320 20.05 -4.79 2.24
N GLY A 321 20.69 -5.09 3.36
CA GLY A 321 22.12 -4.88 3.54
C GLY A 321 22.50 -3.43 3.83
N SER A 322 21.51 -2.57 4.10
CA SER A 322 21.68 -1.14 4.32
C SER A 322 22.81 -0.81 5.29
N ALA A 323 23.75 0.01 4.83
CA ALA A 323 24.82 0.56 5.65
C ALA A 323 24.28 1.55 6.69
N ARG A 324 23.23 2.31 6.35
CA ARG A 324 22.53 3.22 7.28
C ARG A 324 21.99 2.44 8.47
N ALA A 325 21.19 1.41 8.23
CA ALA A 325 20.61 0.60 9.30
C ALA A 325 21.68 -0.07 10.17
N ARG A 326 22.78 -0.56 9.55
CA ARG A 326 23.92 -1.09 10.30
C ARG A 326 24.53 -0.06 11.24
N ALA A 327 24.83 1.15 10.75
CA ALA A 327 25.43 2.20 11.56
C ALA A 327 24.52 2.62 12.73
N LEU A 328 23.21 2.69 12.49
CA LEU A 328 22.22 2.99 13.53
C LEU A 328 22.16 1.91 14.62
N LEU A 329 22.31 0.63 14.24
CA LEU A 329 22.35 -0.49 15.20
C LEU A 329 23.66 -0.53 16.00
N GLU A 330 24.78 -0.11 15.39
CA GLU A 330 26.10 -0.04 16.06
C GLU A 330 26.15 1.06 17.13
N ASP A 331 25.47 2.20 16.92
CA ASP A 331 25.38 3.33 17.87
C ASP A 331 23.95 3.52 18.39
N TRP A 332 23.42 2.46 19.00
CA TRP A 332 21.99 2.36 19.33
C TRP A 332 21.50 3.42 20.33
N ASP A 333 22.26 3.71 21.38
CA ASP A 333 21.84 4.64 22.44
C ASP A 333 21.71 6.07 21.93
N ASN A 334 22.62 6.51 21.05
CA ASN A 334 22.52 7.83 20.41
C ASN A 334 21.44 7.84 19.33
N THR A 335 21.33 6.74 18.58
CA THR A 335 20.29 6.54 17.57
C THR A 335 18.91 6.71 18.17
N LEU A 336 18.61 6.06 19.30
CA LEU A 336 17.32 6.16 19.99
C LEU A 336 16.98 7.59 20.41
N ARG A 337 17.97 8.37 20.86
CA ARG A 337 17.77 9.78 21.27
C ARG A 337 17.44 10.69 20.08
N ALA A 338 17.85 10.29 18.89
CA ALA A 338 17.58 11.02 17.65
C ALA A 338 16.24 10.62 17.00
N PHE A 339 15.56 9.59 17.48
CA PHE A 339 14.25 9.21 16.95
C PHE A 339 13.12 10.06 17.55
N VAL A 340 12.19 10.45 16.68
CA VAL A 340 10.92 11.07 17.04
C VAL A 340 9.79 10.11 16.67
N LYS A 341 8.91 9.82 17.63
CA LYS A 341 7.66 9.10 17.43
C LYS A 341 6.56 10.06 17.02
N ILE A 342 5.80 9.68 16.01
CA ILE A 342 4.61 10.38 15.52
C ILE A 342 3.40 9.51 15.79
N VAL A 343 2.43 10.08 16.49
CA VAL A 343 1.24 9.36 16.97
C VAL A 343 0.02 10.27 16.96
N PRO A 344 -1.10 9.86 16.34
CA PRO A 344 -2.32 10.65 16.35
C PRO A 344 -2.91 10.77 17.76
N GLN A 345 -3.38 11.97 18.11
CA GLN A 345 -3.87 12.28 19.45
C GLN A 345 -5.14 11.49 19.79
N ASP A 346 -6.10 11.47 18.87
CA ASP A 346 -7.35 10.71 19.05
C ASP A 346 -7.11 9.20 19.07
N TYR A 347 -6.17 8.71 18.26
CA TYR A 347 -5.76 7.30 18.27
C TYR A 347 -5.16 6.90 19.63
N ARG A 348 -4.26 7.72 20.17
CA ARG A 348 -3.73 7.53 21.52
C ARG A 348 -4.84 7.46 22.57
N ARG A 349 -5.79 8.40 22.54
CA ARG A 349 -6.90 8.42 23.49
C ARG A 349 -7.70 7.12 23.41
N ALA A 350 -8.05 6.69 22.20
CA ALA A 350 -8.79 5.45 21.99
C ALA A 350 -8.03 4.21 22.51
N LEU A 351 -6.71 4.12 22.28
CA LEU A 351 -5.89 3.01 22.80
C LEU A 351 -5.83 2.98 24.32
N LEU A 352 -5.73 4.14 24.98
CA LEU A 352 -5.73 4.23 26.44
C LEU A 352 -7.09 3.84 27.05
N GLU A 353 -8.19 4.27 26.42
CA GLU A 353 -9.55 3.90 26.83
C GLU A 353 -9.78 2.38 26.70
N LEU A 354 -9.45 1.79 25.55
CA LEU A 354 -9.54 0.34 25.31
C LEU A 354 -8.71 -0.47 26.32
N ARG A 355 -7.53 0.04 26.69
CA ARG A 355 -6.68 -0.59 27.71
C ARG A 355 -7.33 -0.54 29.09
N ALA A 356 -7.84 0.61 29.50
CA ALA A 356 -8.52 0.76 30.79
C ALA A 356 -9.75 -0.17 30.89
N GLU A 357 -10.52 -0.30 29.81
CA GLU A 357 -11.63 -1.25 29.72
C GLU A 357 -11.17 -2.71 29.87
N ARG A 358 -10.10 -3.09 29.17
CA ARG A 358 -9.54 -4.44 29.25
C ARG A 358 -8.98 -4.77 30.64
N ASP A 359 -8.26 -3.84 31.25
CA ASP A 359 -7.67 -4.02 32.58
C ASP A 359 -8.78 -4.12 33.64
N SER A 360 -9.85 -3.32 33.52
CA SER A 360 -11.07 -3.43 34.33
C SER A 360 -11.74 -4.81 34.16
N ALA A 361 -11.93 -5.27 32.92
CA ALA A 361 -12.51 -6.59 32.65
C ALA A 361 -11.67 -7.75 33.20
N ARG A 362 -10.34 -7.64 33.16
CA ARG A 362 -9.41 -8.63 33.76
C ARG A 362 -9.53 -8.69 35.28
N MET A 363 -9.64 -7.54 35.96
CA MET A 363 -9.85 -7.51 37.41
C MET A 363 -11.17 -8.17 37.80
N VAL A 364 -12.26 -7.87 37.10
CA VAL A 364 -13.58 -8.50 37.35
C VAL A 364 -13.56 -10.01 37.11
N ALA A 365 -12.80 -10.50 36.13
CA ALA A 365 -12.68 -11.93 35.87
C ALA A 365 -11.77 -12.68 36.86
N ALA A 366 -10.94 -11.95 37.64
CA ALA A 366 -10.04 -12.51 38.64
C ALA A 366 -10.66 -12.52 40.05
N GLU A 367 -11.73 -11.75 40.28
CA GLU A 367 -12.63 -11.84 41.43
C GLU A 367 -13.63 -13.00 41.26
#